data_AF-A0A1Q5LTL7-F1
#
_entry.id   AF-A0A1Q5LTL7-F1
#
_cell.length_a   1.000
_cell.length_b   1.000
_cell.length_c   1.000
_cell.angle_alpha   90.00
_cell.angle_beta   90.00
_cell.angle_gamma   90.00
#
_symmetry.space_group_name_H-M   'P 1'
#
loop_
_entity.id
_entity.type
_entity.pdbx_description
1 polymer ?
#
loop_
_entity_poly.entity_id
_entity_poly.type
_entity_poly.pdbx_seq_one_letter_code
_entity_poly.pdbx_strand_id
1 'polypeptide(L)'
;MTHEHCAGTGRTVEWTEGTITRAPRTDEVRLPEPGVLYWARRLAEQHATWTPTTLTDNDPLRACVQKDFGSALKPHLRPHHQEIARRTELEYVRFAKVAVDEHPHRIYYVFPTLKGTTVVRCPSPRRTWQIAGIVASVLLLLVLINRFIA
;
A
#
# COMPACT_ATOMS: atom_id res chain seq x y z
N MET A 1 18.08 -13.52 66.22
CA MET A 1 19.44 -13.12 65.80
C MET A 1 19.31 -12.03 64.75
N THR A 2 19.83 -10.85 65.05
CA THR A 2 19.76 -9.64 64.22
C THR A 2 20.94 -9.60 63.25
N HIS A 3 20.69 -9.28 61.97
CA HIS A 3 21.73 -9.16 60.96
C HIS A 3 22.65 -7.96 61.26
N GLU A 4 23.95 -8.19 61.46
CA GLU A 4 24.93 -7.19 61.93
C GLU A 4 24.94 -5.91 61.11
N HIS A 5 24.75 -5.99 59.79
CA HIS A 5 24.84 -4.82 58.92
C HIS A 5 23.56 -3.96 58.86
N CYS A 6 22.41 -4.51 59.26
CA CYS A 6 21.13 -3.82 59.08
C CYS A 6 20.46 -3.42 60.40
N ALA A 7 21.03 -3.76 61.57
CA ALA A 7 20.60 -3.34 62.91
C ALA A 7 19.07 -3.38 63.19
N GLY A 8 18.31 -4.21 62.48
CA GLY A 8 16.84 -4.24 62.57
C GLY A 8 16.11 -3.07 61.90
N THR A 9 16.78 -2.22 61.12
CA THR A 9 16.20 -1.05 60.44
C THR A 9 15.71 -1.33 59.01
N GLY A 10 15.88 -2.57 58.52
CA GLY A 10 15.43 -2.96 57.19
C GLY A 10 13.92 -2.83 57.05
N ARG A 11 13.46 -2.03 56.09
CA ARG A 11 12.05 -1.95 55.70
C ARG A 11 11.81 -2.85 54.49
N THR A 12 10.82 -3.72 54.58
CA THR A 12 10.31 -4.47 53.44
C THR A 12 9.59 -3.49 52.51
N VAL A 13 9.98 -3.45 51.24
CA VAL A 13 9.34 -2.61 50.22
C VAL A 13 8.70 -3.54 49.22
N GLU A 14 7.37 -3.53 49.18
CA GLU A 14 6.61 -4.30 48.20
C GLU A 14 6.48 -3.44 46.92
N TRP A 15 7.12 -3.88 45.84
CA TRP A 15 6.95 -3.28 44.52
C TRP A 15 5.83 -4.02 43.79
N THR A 16 4.69 -3.36 43.61
CA THR A 16 3.61 -3.90 42.79
C THR A 16 3.81 -3.45 41.35
N GLU A 17 4.33 -4.34 40.50
CA GLU A 17 4.42 -4.12 39.06
C GLU A 17 3.10 -4.53 38.39
N GLY A 18 2.40 -3.57 37.81
CA GLY A 18 1.19 -3.81 37.03
C GLY A 18 1.49 -3.75 35.53
N THR A 19 1.33 -4.87 34.82
CA THR A 19 1.45 -4.89 33.34
C THR A 19 0.12 -4.53 32.71
N ILE A 20 0.01 -3.34 32.11
CA ILE A 20 -1.16 -2.95 31.33
C ILE A 20 -0.93 -3.37 29.87
N THR A 21 -1.56 -4.47 29.45
CA THR A 21 -1.55 -4.91 28.06
C THR A 21 -2.70 -4.25 27.29
N ARG A 22 -2.39 -3.43 26.28
CA ARG A 22 -3.37 -2.90 25.33
C ARG A 22 -3.11 -3.50 23.95
N ALA A 23 -4.16 -4.00 23.30
CA ALA A 23 -4.05 -4.47 21.92
C ALA A 23 -3.77 -3.29 20.98
N PRO A 24 -2.87 -3.45 19.98
CA PRO A 24 -2.63 -2.42 18.99
C PRO A 24 -3.91 -2.13 18.20
N ARG A 25 -4.18 -0.86 17.96
CA ARG A 25 -5.25 -0.43 17.07
C ARG A 25 -4.70 -0.35 15.64
N THR A 26 -5.31 -1.10 14.73
CA THR A 26 -5.01 -1.04 13.31
C THR A 26 -6.12 -0.29 12.60
N ASP A 27 -5.79 0.87 12.04
CA ASP A 27 -6.72 1.63 11.21
C ASP A 27 -6.34 1.45 9.72
N GLU A 28 -7.27 0.94 8.90
CA GLU A 28 -7.10 0.92 7.45
C GLU A 28 -7.35 2.30 6.86
N VAL A 29 -6.31 2.90 6.27
CA VAL A 29 -6.43 4.17 5.57
C VAL A 29 -6.74 3.91 4.10
N ARG A 30 -7.99 4.16 3.69
CA ARG A 30 -8.32 4.29 2.27
C ARG A 30 -7.80 5.63 1.78
N LEU A 31 -6.61 5.60 1.19
CA LEU A 31 -6.05 6.74 0.49
C LEU A 31 -7.02 7.19 -0.62
N PRO A 32 -7.10 8.50 -0.93
CA PRO A 32 -7.89 8.99 -2.05
C PRO A 32 -7.59 8.14 -3.28
N GLU A 33 -8.63 7.84 -4.07
CA GLU A 33 -8.48 7.05 -5.29
C GLU A 33 -7.27 7.60 -6.04
N PRO A 34 -6.18 6.83 -6.14
CA PRO A 34 -5.05 7.32 -6.88
C PRO A 34 -5.57 7.51 -8.30
N GLY A 35 -5.16 8.58 -8.99
CA GLY A 35 -5.38 8.72 -10.44
C GLY A 35 -4.74 7.57 -11.26
N VAL A 36 -4.23 6.56 -10.58
CA VAL A 36 -3.69 5.30 -11.07
C VAL A 36 -4.83 4.29 -11.19
N LEU A 37 -5.08 3.85 -12.41
CA LEU A 37 -6.05 2.81 -12.73
C LEU A 37 -5.83 1.55 -11.87
N TYR A 38 -6.91 0.91 -11.41
CA TYR A 38 -6.90 -0.29 -10.54
C TYR A 38 -5.90 -1.37 -10.97
N TRP A 39 -5.78 -1.64 -12.27
CA TRP A 39 -4.86 -2.64 -12.80
C TRP A 39 -3.39 -2.27 -12.60
N ALA A 40 -3.04 -0.98 -12.64
CA ALA A 40 -1.66 -0.53 -12.42
C ALA A 40 -1.23 -0.73 -10.97
N ARG A 41 -2.16 -0.59 -10.00
CA ARG A 41 -1.94 -0.99 -8.61
C ARG A 41 -1.64 -2.49 -8.50
N ARG A 42 -2.46 -3.33 -9.14
CA ARG A 42 -2.26 -4.78 -9.13
C ARG A 42 -0.91 -5.19 -9.74
N LEU A 43 -0.46 -4.50 -10.79
CA LEU A 43 0.88 -4.70 -11.34
C LEU A 43 1.99 -4.27 -10.38
N ALA A 44 1.81 -3.15 -9.66
CA ALA A 44 2.77 -2.70 -8.65
C ALA A 44 2.89 -3.69 -7.48
N GLU A 45 1.77 -4.26 -7.02
CA GLU A 45 1.75 -5.31 -5.99
C GLU A 45 2.54 -6.55 -6.44
N GLN A 46 2.52 -6.89 -7.73
CA GLN A 46 3.20 -8.07 -8.27
C GLN A 46 4.68 -7.85 -8.60
N HIS A 47 5.05 -6.64 -9.03
CA HIS A 47 6.34 -6.41 -9.69
C HIS A 47 7.22 -5.37 -9.03
N ALA A 48 6.68 -4.53 -8.16
CA ALA A 48 7.46 -3.46 -7.57
C ALA A 48 8.05 -3.87 -6.22
N THR A 49 9.21 -3.31 -5.90
CA THR A 49 9.70 -3.34 -4.52
C THR A 49 9.09 -2.17 -3.76
N TRP A 50 8.18 -2.49 -2.84
CA TRP A 50 7.61 -1.54 -1.91
C TRP A 50 8.66 -1.19 -0.87
N THR A 51 8.88 0.11 -0.65
CA THR A 51 9.84 0.57 0.35
C THR A 51 9.08 0.84 1.64
N PRO A 52 9.31 0.06 2.71
CA PRO A 52 8.73 0.34 4.01
C PRO A 52 9.36 1.62 4.56
N THR A 53 8.52 2.51 5.09
CA THR A 53 8.94 3.68 5.83
C THR A 53 8.29 3.60 7.21
N THR A 54 9.10 3.35 8.23
CA THR A 54 8.68 3.53 9.61
C THR A 54 8.69 5.02 9.90
N LEU A 55 7.57 5.53 10.40
CA LEU A 55 7.44 6.91 10.85
C LEU A 55 7.35 6.87 12.37
N THR A 56 8.29 7.53 13.03
CA THR A 56 8.17 7.90 14.45
C THR A 56 7.52 9.29 14.55
N ASP A 57 7.02 9.64 15.73
CA ASP A 57 6.09 10.76 15.97
C ASP A 57 6.43 12.12 15.33
N ASN A 58 7.71 12.41 15.07
CA ASN A 58 8.17 13.65 14.46
C ASN A 58 8.91 13.46 13.13
N ASP A 59 8.94 12.24 12.59
CA ASP A 59 9.62 12.01 11.32
C ASP A 59 8.89 12.76 10.20
N PRO A 60 9.58 13.63 9.45
CA PRO A 60 8.95 14.29 8.33
C PRO A 60 8.54 13.24 7.30
N LEU A 61 7.27 13.27 6.90
CA LEU A 61 6.81 12.50 5.74
C LEU A 61 7.69 12.84 4.53
N ARG A 62 8.10 11.83 3.76
CA ARG A 62 8.78 12.06 2.49
C ARG A 62 8.01 13.09 1.67
N ALA A 63 8.70 14.05 1.07
CA ALA A 63 8.09 15.21 0.41
C ALA A 63 6.97 14.84 -0.60
N CYS A 64 7.11 13.73 -1.33
CA CYS A 64 6.06 13.24 -2.23
C CYS A 64 4.82 12.72 -1.51
N VAL A 65 4.99 11.99 -0.41
CA VAL A 65 3.88 11.50 0.41
C VAL A 65 3.17 12.68 1.06
N GLN A 66 3.93 13.64 1.59
CA GLN A 66 3.39 14.85 2.17
C GLN A 66 2.58 15.67 1.17
N LYS A 67 3.07 15.83 -0.07
CA LYS A 67 2.41 16.60 -1.12
C LYS A 67 1.11 15.94 -1.58
N ASP A 68 1.14 14.63 -1.85
CA ASP A 68 0.04 13.96 -2.53
C ASP A 68 -1.00 13.38 -1.56
N PHE A 69 -0.57 12.99 -0.35
CA PHE A 69 -1.41 12.26 0.62
C PHE A 69 -1.43 12.87 2.01
N GLY A 70 -0.66 13.94 2.25
CA GLY A 70 -0.51 14.52 3.58
C GLY A 70 -1.83 14.95 4.21
N SER A 71 -2.76 15.51 3.44
CA SER A 71 -4.09 15.91 3.93
C SER A 71 -4.95 14.72 4.35
N ALA A 72 -4.90 13.61 3.61
CA ALA A 72 -5.64 12.39 3.91
C ALA A 72 -5.04 11.63 5.10
N LEU A 73 -3.71 11.63 5.24
CA LEU A 73 -3.01 10.96 6.34
C LEU A 73 -3.08 11.74 7.65
N LYS A 74 -3.11 13.08 7.60
CA LYS A 74 -3.02 13.96 8.78
C LYS A 74 -4.01 13.61 9.91
N PRO A 75 -5.30 13.27 9.67
CA PRO A 75 -6.21 12.86 10.74
C PRO A 75 -5.79 11.54 11.41
N HIS A 76 -5.27 10.58 10.64
CA HIS A 76 -4.87 9.26 11.11
C HIS A 76 -3.52 9.27 11.85
N LEU A 77 -2.68 10.27 11.58
CA LEU A 77 -1.41 10.47 12.28
C LEU A 77 -1.57 11.24 13.59
N ARG A 78 -2.77 11.73 13.94
CA ARG A 78 -2.98 12.45 15.21
C ARG A 78 -2.96 11.48 16.39
N PRO A 79 -2.41 11.90 17.54
CA PRO A 79 -2.46 11.10 18.75
C PRO A 79 -3.91 10.76 19.12
N HIS A 80 -4.14 9.53 19.56
CA HIS A 80 -5.44 9.11 20.08
C HIS A 80 -5.50 9.27 21.60
N HIS A 81 -6.68 9.58 22.13
CA HIS A 81 -6.89 9.55 23.58
C HIS A 81 -6.67 8.11 24.07
N GLN A 82 -5.78 7.93 25.05
CA GLN A 82 -5.30 6.66 25.61
C GLN A 82 -4.22 5.89 24.82
N GLU A 83 -3.52 6.55 23.89
CA GLU A 83 -2.35 5.99 23.21
C GLU A 83 -1.14 5.90 24.16
N ILE A 84 -0.51 4.72 24.27
CA ILE A 84 0.68 4.47 25.11
C ILE A 84 1.97 4.51 24.29
N ALA A 85 1.91 4.01 23.05
CA ALA A 85 3.02 4.01 22.09
C ALA A 85 2.46 3.94 20.66
N ARG A 86 3.17 4.54 19.71
CA ARG A 86 2.77 4.63 18.30
C ARG A 86 3.81 4.00 17.38
N ARG A 87 3.32 3.25 16.40
CA ARG A 87 4.12 2.79 15.26
C ARG A 87 3.30 3.01 14.00
N THR A 88 3.82 3.82 13.08
CA THR A 88 3.20 4.03 11.78
C THR A 88 4.12 3.46 10.72
N GLU A 89 3.60 2.52 9.94
CA GLU A 89 4.27 1.97 8.77
C GLU A 89 3.57 2.46 7.52
N LEU A 90 4.35 3.04 6.61
CA LEU A 90 3.87 3.48 5.32
C LEU A 90 4.70 2.81 4.24
N GLU A 91 4.03 2.17 3.29
CA GLU A 91 4.68 1.64 2.10
C GLU A 91 4.41 2.55 0.90
N TYR A 92 5.45 2.77 0.12
CA TYR A 92 5.39 3.63 -1.05
C TYR A 92 6.17 3.03 -2.22
N VAL A 93 5.65 3.26 -3.42
CA VAL A 93 6.29 2.88 -4.68
C VAL A 93 6.11 3.98 -5.73
N ARG A 94 7.21 4.33 -6.42
CA ARG A 94 7.17 5.13 -7.67
C ARG A 94 7.29 4.19 -8.85
N PHE A 95 6.49 4.41 -9.88
CA PHE A 95 6.64 3.72 -11.16
C PHE A 95 6.29 4.67 -12.29
N ALA A 96 6.77 4.37 -13.48
CA ALA A 96 6.48 5.15 -14.68
C ALA A 96 5.48 4.41 -15.58
N LYS A 97 4.55 5.17 -16.17
CA LYS A 97 3.70 4.71 -17.27
C LYS A 97 4.17 5.39 -18.54
N VAL A 98 4.63 4.61 -19.51
CA VAL A 98 5.25 5.11 -20.74
C VAL A 98 4.47 4.62 -21.94
N ALA A 99 4.03 5.56 -22.79
CA ALA A 99 3.60 5.27 -24.16
C ALA A 99 4.77 5.56 -25.09
N VAL A 100 4.98 4.70 -26.08
CA VAL A 100 6.07 4.79 -27.05
C VAL A 100 5.43 4.89 -28.43
N ASP A 101 5.80 5.91 -29.19
CA ASP A 101 5.12 6.26 -30.45
C ASP A 101 5.30 5.17 -31.52
N GLU A 102 6.43 4.47 -31.52
CA GLU A 102 6.68 3.31 -32.39
C GLU A 102 5.77 2.12 -32.06
N HIS A 103 5.14 2.13 -30.88
CA HIS A 103 4.29 1.07 -30.37
C HIS A 103 2.96 1.63 -29.81
N PRO A 104 2.11 2.25 -30.65
CA PRO A 104 0.89 2.95 -30.20
C PRO A 104 -0.15 2.01 -29.57
N HIS A 105 0.05 0.71 -29.76
CA HIS A 105 -0.81 -0.35 -29.24
C HIS A 105 -0.33 -0.93 -27.90
N ARG A 106 0.71 -0.36 -27.30
CA ARG A 106 1.34 -0.85 -26.06
C ARG A 106 1.53 0.30 -25.08
N ILE A 107 1.36 -0.01 -23.80
CA ILE A 107 1.75 0.85 -22.70
C ILE A 107 2.73 0.06 -21.83
N TYR A 108 3.80 0.70 -21.42
CA TYR A 108 4.85 0.12 -20.61
C TYR A 108 4.76 0.66 -19.18
N TYR A 109 4.76 -0.24 -18.20
CA TYR A 109 4.84 0.07 -16.79
C TYR A 109 6.22 -0.28 -16.29
N VAL A 110 6.96 0.70 -15.79
CA VAL A 110 8.34 0.53 -15.33
C VAL A 110 8.35 0.61 -13.81
N PHE A 111 8.62 -0.51 -13.17
CA PHE A 111 8.70 -0.64 -11.72
C PHE A 111 10.16 -0.74 -11.28
N PRO A 112 10.61 0.10 -10.34
CA PRO A 112 11.91 -0.09 -9.69
C PRO A 112 11.86 -1.32 -8.78
N THR A 113 12.93 -2.10 -8.82
CA THR A 113 13.16 -3.26 -7.96
C THR A 113 14.54 -3.17 -7.34
N LEU A 114 14.82 -3.97 -6.31
CA LEU A 114 16.14 -4.03 -5.67
C LEU A 114 17.29 -4.33 -6.65
N LYS A 115 17.02 -5.04 -7.76
CA LYS A 115 18.03 -5.50 -8.73
C LYS A 115 18.05 -4.68 -10.03
N GLY A 116 17.25 -3.62 -10.13
CA GLY A 116 17.12 -2.82 -11.35
C GLY A 116 15.66 -2.50 -11.67
N THR A 117 15.28 -2.50 -12.95
CA THR A 117 13.93 -2.11 -13.38
C THR A 117 13.18 -3.27 -14.03
N THR A 118 11.96 -3.51 -13.58
CA THR A 118 11.02 -4.45 -14.22
C THR A 118 10.08 -3.68 -15.13
N VAL A 119 10.05 -4.05 -16.42
CA VAL A 119 9.15 -3.44 -17.41
C VAL A 119 8.04 -4.40 -17.76
N VAL A 120 6.80 -4.04 -17.44
CA VAL A 120 5.60 -4.79 -17.80
C VAL A 120 4.94 -4.16 -19.01
N ARG A 121 4.69 -4.99 -20.03
CA ARG A 121 4.03 -4.57 -21.27
C ARG A 121 2.53 -4.88 -21.19
N CYS A 122 1.71 -3.86 -21.39
CA CYS A 122 0.25 -4.01 -21.44
C CYS A 122 -0.29 -3.54 -22.80
N PRO A 123 -1.38 -4.15 -23.30
CA PRO A 123 -2.08 -3.64 -24.46
C PRO A 123 -2.66 -2.25 -24.15
N SER A 124 -2.64 -1.35 -25.14
CA SER A 124 -3.28 -0.04 -24.97
C SER A 124 -4.81 -0.18 -24.92
N PRO A 125 -5.52 0.74 -24.23
CA PRO A 125 -6.99 0.72 -24.14
C PRO A 125 -7.66 0.67 -25.53
N ARG A 126 -7.07 1.37 -26.51
CA ARG A 126 -7.57 1.37 -27.89
C ARG A 126 -7.54 -0.03 -28.50
N ARG A 127 -6.47 -0.79 -28.27
CA ARG A 127 -6.33 -2.17 -28.77
C ARG A 127 -7.23 -3.15 -28.02
N THR A 128 -7.43 -2.98 -26.72
CA THR A 128 -8.38 -3.81 -25.97
C THR A 128 -9.81 -3.62 -26.47
N TRP A 129 -10.21 -2.38 -26.76
CA TRP A 129 -11.53 -2.08 -27.35
C TRP A 129 -11.68 -2.66 -28.77
N GLN A 130 -10.64 -2.59 -29.60
CA GLN A 130 -10.65 -3.22 -30.93
C GLN A 130 -10.84 -4.74 -30.84
N ILE A 131 -10.11 -5.41 -29.95
CA ILE A 131 -10.24 -6.87 -29.76
C ILE A 131 -11.64 -7.21 -29.25
N ALA A 132 -12.15 -6.47 -28.27
CA ALA A 132 -13.51 -6.68 -27.75
C ALA A 132 -14.57 -6.51 -28.86
N GLY A 133 -14.42 -5.50 -29.72
CA GLY A 133 -15.28 -5.32 -30.88
C GLY A 133 -15.24 -6.50 -31.85
N ILE A 134 -14.04 -7.00 -32.20
CA ILE A 134 -13.88 -8.17 -33.09
C ILE A 134 -14.55 -9.40 -32.48
N VAL A 135 -14.31 -9.69 -31.20
CA VAL A 135 -14.91 -10.84 -30.51
C VAL A 135 -16.45 -10.71 -30.48
N ALA A 136 -16.97 -9.52 -30.18
CA ALA A 136 -18.40 -9.26 -30.19
C ALA A 136 -19.02 -9.47 -31.58
N SER A 137 -18.36 -9.01 -32.65
CA SER A 137 -18.81 -9.22 -34.03
C SER A 137 -18.81 -10.70 -34.41
N VAL A 138 -17.78 -11.46 -34.05
CA VAL A 138 -17.72 -12.92 -34.32
C VAL A 138 -18.83 -13.66 -33.57
N LEU A 139 -19.06 -13.33 -32.30
CA LEU A 139 -20.15 -13.91 -31.50
C LEU A 139 -21.53 -13.60 -32.09
N LEU A 140 -21.74 -12.35 -32.53
CA LEU A 140 -22.99 -11.94 -33.19
C LEU A 140 -23.23 -12.76 -34.47
N LEU A 141 -22.18 -12.95 -35.28
CA LEU A 141 -22.25 -13.74 -36.51
C LEU A 141 -22.63 -15.19 -36.22
N LEU A 142 -22.02 -15.81 -35.21
CA LEU A 142 -22.34 -17.18 -34.79
C LEU A 142 -23.79 -17.30 -34.31
N VAL A 143 -24.29 -16.34 -33.54
CA VAL A 143 -25.69 -16.31 -33.11
C VAL A 143 -26.64 -16.19 -34.29
N LEU A 144 -26.32 -15.33 -35.27
CA LEU A 144 -27.13 -15.19 -36.48
C LEU A 144 -27.14 -16.48 -37.30
N ILE A 145 -25.97 -17.10 -37.53
CA ILE A 145 -25.87 -18.38 -38.24
C ILE A 145 -26.69 -19.46 -37.51
N ASN A 146 -26.55 -19.56 -36.19
CA ASN A 146 -27.30 -20.54 -35.41
C ASN A 146 -28.81 -20.31 -35.49
N ARG A 147 -29.26 -19.05 -35.53
CA ARG A 147 -30.68 -18.69 -35.71
C ARG A 147 -31.20 -18.93 -37.13
N PHE A 148 -30.32 -18.97 -38.14
CA PHE A 148 -30.70 -19.28 -39.52
C PHE A 148 -30.66 -20.78 -39.84
N ILE A 149 -29.90 -21.57 -39.08
CA ILE A 149 -29.80 -23.03 -39.24
C ILE A 149 -30.84 -23.78 -38.39
N ALA A 150 -31.24 -23.22 -37.25
CA ALA A 150 -32.34 -23.72 -36.42
C ALA A 150 -33.71 -23.22 -36.92
#